data_AF-A0A7X6VLH7-F1
#
_entry.id   AF-A0A7X6VLH7-F1
#
_cell.length_a   1.000
_cell.length_b   1.000
_cell.length_c   1.000
_cell.angle_alpha   90.00
_cell.angle_beta   90.00
_cell.angle_gamma   90.00
#
_symmetry.space_group_name_H-M   'P 1'
#
loop_
_entity.id
_entity.type
_entity.pdbx_description
1 polymer ?
#
loop_
_entity_poly.entity_id
_entity_poly.type
_entity_poly.pdbx_seq_one_letter_code
_entity_poly.pdbx_strand_id
1 'polypeptide(L)' 'MEGRIHGVAVECITGDIADQRDVEAVVNAANAALLPGGGVAGAIHRAAGPGLAEECRPLAPIRPGEAVLTGGHNLPNQYV' A
#
# COMPACT_ATOMS: atom_id res chain seq x y z
N MET A 1 18.47 4.45 -7.28
CA MET A 1 19.23 3.36 -7.97
C MET A 1 18.25 2.68 -8.89
N GLU A 2 18.62 2.43 -10.15
CA GLU A 2 17.71 1.85 -11.15
C GLU A 2 18.36 0.64 -11.83
N GLY A 3 17.56 -0.36 -12.17
CA GLY A 3 17.99 -1.57 -12.84
C GLY A 3 16.86 -2.25 -13.60
N ARG A 4 17.17 -3.33 -14.33
CA ARG A 4 16.16 -4.16 -15.00
C ARG A 4 16.32 -5.63 -14.60
N ILE A 5 15.23 -6.28 -14.22
CA ILE A 5 15.16 -7.70 -13.87
C ILE A 5 14.10 -8.35 -14.75
N HIS A 6 14.48 -9.32 -15.59
CA HIS A 6 13.56 -10.00 -16.53
C HIS A 6 12.68 -9.04 -17.37
N GLY A 7 13.22 -7.88 -17.76
CA GLY A 7 12.51 -6.85 -18.52
C GLY A 7 11.72 -5.84 -17.69
N VAL A 8 11.53 -6.10 -16.39
CA VAL A 8 10.88 -5.20 -15.43
C VAL A 8 11.87 -4.15 -14.95
N ALA A 9 11.51 -2.87 -15.05
CA ALA A 9 12.28 -1.79 -14.44
C ALA A 9 12.10 -1.83 -12.91
N VAL A 10 13.21 -1.73 -12.18
CA VAL A 10 13.23 -1.75 -10.72
C VAL A 10 14.01 -0.53 -10.25
N GLU A 11 13.38 0.26 -9.41
CA GLU A 11 13.94 1.50 -8.88
C GLU A 11 13.92 1.48 -7.36
N CYS A 12 14.95 2.09 -6.76
CA CYS A 12 15.06 2.30 -5.33
C CYS A 12 15.26 3.79 -5.09
N ILE A 13 14.27 4.38 -4.42
CA ILE A 13 14.13 5.82 -4.18
C ILE A 13 13.92 6.00 -2.68
N THR A 14 14.51 7.06 -2.12
CA THR A 14 14.21 7.51 -0.75
C THR A 14 13.08 8.54 -0.84
N GLY A 15 11.96 8.28 -0.18
CA GLY A 15 10.80 9.17 -0.21
C GLY A 15 9.71 8.76 0.78
N ASP A 16 8.57 9.44 0.70
CA ASP A 16 7.35 9.09 1.43
C ASP A 16 6.45 8.23 0.54
N ILE A 17 6.19 6.99 0.98
CA ILE A 17 5.35 6.02 0.24
C ILE A 17 3.93 6.55 -0.01
N ALA A 18 3.44 7.46 0.84
CA ALA A 18 2.10 8.01 0.74
C ALA A 18 1.97 9.17 -0.28
N ASP A 19 3.07 9.63 -0.88
CA ASP A 19 3.10 10.68 -1.90
C ASP A 19 3.88 10.22 -3.15
N GLN A 20 3.49 9.08 -3.71
CA GLN A 20 4.04 8.53 -4.96
C GLN A 20 3.01 8.71 -6.09
N ARG A 21 3.15 9.74 -6.93
CA ARG A 21 2.12 10.15 -7.91
C ARG A 21 2.26 9.50 -9.28
N ASP A 22 3.40 8.88 -9.53
CA ASP A 22 3.83 8.28 -10.78
C ASP A 22 3.54 6.77 -10.86
N VAL A 23 2.90 6.21 -9.83
CA VAL A 23 2.55 4.79 -9.75
C VAL A 23 1.05 4.58 -9.53
N GLU A 24 0.53 3.47 -10.04
CA GLU A 24 -0.91 3.17 -9.96
C GLU A 24 -1.32 2.61 -8.59
N ALA A 25 -0.43 1.86 -7.94
CA ALA A 25 -0.70 1.18 -6.67
C ALA A 25 0.48 1.31 -5.70
N VAL A 26 0.19 1.35 -4.40
CA VAL A 26 1.18 1.31 -3.32
C VAL A 26 0.92 0.13 -2.41
N VAL A 27 1.94 -0.69 -2.14
CA VAL A 27 1.74 -1.92 -1.36
C VAL A 27 2.08 -1.67 0.11
N ASN A 28 1.16 -2.03 1.00
CA ASN A 28 1.42 -2.06 2.45
C ASN A 28 1.87 -3.46 2.90
N ALA A 29 2.90 -3.52 3.75
CA ALA A 29 3.22 -4.73 4.51
C ALA A 29 2.23 -4.91 5.67
N ALA A 30 1.03 -5.40 5.35
CA ALA A 30 -0.07 -5.53 6.29
C ALA A 30 0.10 -6.70 7.28
N ASN A 31 -0.54 -6.60 8.45
CA ASN A 31 -0.74 -7.73 9.34
C ASN A 31 -1.94 -8.57 8.89
N ALA A 32 -2.06 -9.80 9.39
CA ALA A 32 -3.14 -10.73 9.03
C ALA A 32 -4.55 -10.19 9.28
N ALA A 33 -4.72 -9.26 10.21
CA ALA A 33 -6.03 -8.66 10.53
C ALA A 33 -6.36 -7.43 9.66
N LEU A 34 -5.46 -7.03 8.75
CA LEU A 34 -5.56 -5.81 7.92
C LEU A 34 -5.85 -4.53 8.73
N LEU A 35 -5.43 -4.51 10.00
CA LEU A 35 -5.66 -3.36 10.88
C LEU A 35 -4.58 -2.30 10.67
N PRO A 36 -4.94 -1.00 10.79
CA PRO A 36 -3.97 0.08 10.77
C PRO A 36 -2.88 -0.10 11.82
N GLY A 37 -1.65 0.22 11.43
CA GLY A 37 -0.46 0.12 12.30
C GLY A 37 0.32 1.43 12.39
N GLY A 38 1.53 1.35 12.94
CA GLY A 38 2.50 2.45 12.94
C GLY A 38 3.39 2.47 11.69
N GLY A 39 4.43 3.32 11.68
CA GLY A 39 5.43 3.38 10.61
C GLY A 39 4.83 3.64 9.22
N VAL A 40 5.28 2.86 8.23
CA VAL A 40 4.84 2.93 6.82
C VAL A 40 3.34 2.66 6.68
N ALA A 41 2.81 1.61 7.33
CA ALA A 41 1.38 1.33 7.33
C ALA A 41 0.58 2.52 7.88
N GLY A 42 1.06 3.12 8.97
CA GLY A 42 0.45 4.31 9.54
C GLY A 42 0.50 5.53 8.61
N ALA A 43 1.58 5.70 7.84
CA ALA A 43 1.68 6.77 6.84
C ALA A 43 0.62 6.60 5.73
N ILE A 44 0.51 5.39 5.17
CA ILE A 44 -0.49 5.04 4.16
C ILE A 44 -1.91 5.28 4.70
N HIS A 45 -2.25 4.74 5.88
CA HIS A 45 -3.59 4.90 6.46
C HIS A 45 -3.92 6.36 6.81
N ARG A 46 -2.96 7.14 7.31
CA ARG A 46 -3.19 8.57 7.59
C ARG A 46 -3.46 9.36 6.31
N ALA A 47 -2.74 9.07 5.24
CA ALA A 47 -2.90 9.76 3.96
C ALA A 47 -4.17 9.31 3.21
N ALA A 48 -4.45 8.02 3.14
CA ALA A 48 -5.65 7.46 2.51
C ALA A 48 -6.94 7.86 3.23
N GLY A 49 -6.86 8.10 4.54
CA GLY A 49 -8.03 8.41 5.38
C GLY A 49 -8.73 7.16 5.91
N PRO A 50 -9.80 7.33 6.71
CA PRO A 50 -10.45 6.24 7.44
C PRO A 50 -11.12 5.21 6.51
N GLY A 51 -11.48 5.59 5.28
CA GLY A 51 -12.10 4.71 4.30
C GLY A 51 -11.28 3.44 4.03
N LEU A 52 -9.96 3.55 4.04
CA LEU A 52 -9.06 2.41 3.81
C LEU A 52 -9.22 1.33 4.89
N ALA A 53 -9.30 1.75 6.16
CA ALA A 53 -9.47 0.80 7.26
C ALA A 53 -10.85 0.11 7.22
N GLU A 54 -11.89 0.85 6.81
CA GLU A 54 -13.24 0.31 6.67
C GLU A 54 -13.37 -0.65 5.48
N GLU A 55 -12.68 -0.40 4.37
CA GLU A 55 -12.63 -1.31 3.22
C GLU A 55 -11.80 -2.58 3.51
N CYS A 56 -10.72 -2.46 4.28
CA CYS A 56 -9.90 -3.61 4.71
C CYS A 56 -10.65 -4.57 5.65
N ARG A 57 -11.53 -4.05 6.52
CA ARG A 57 -12.23 -4.84 7.56
C ARG A 57 -12.91 -6.12 7.05
N PRO A 58 -13.76 -6.08 6.01
CA PRO A 58 -14.43 -7.29 5.49
C PRO A 58 -13.49 -8.23 4.73
N LEU A 59 -12.29 -7.78 4.36
CA LEU A 59 -11.30 -8.57 3.60
C LEU A 59 -10.36 -9.38 4.53
N ALA A 60 -10.40 -9.10 5.83
CA ALA A 60 -9.63 -9.82 6.84
C ALA A 60 -10.32 -11.14 7.27
N PRO A 61 -9.56 -12.16 7.71
CA PRO A 61 -8.10 -12.20 7.78
C PRO A 61 -7.44 -12.66 6.47
N ILE A 62 -6.19 -12.25 6.25
CA ILE A 62 -5.33 -12.81 5.21
C ILE A 62 -4.28 -13.76 5.81
N ARG A 63 -3.83 -14.74 5.03
CA ARG A 63 -2.77 -15.69 5.40
C ARG A 63 -1.43 -15.32 4.75
N PRO A 64 -0.29 -15.79 5.27
CA PRO A 64 0.99 -15.62 4.60
C PRO A 64 0.94 -16.10 3.13
N GLY A 65 1.38 -15.24 2.20
CA GLY A 65 1.30 -15.48 0.75
C GLY A 65 0.03 -14.95 0.09
N GLU A 66 -0.93 -14.43 0.86
CA GLU A 66 -2.12 -13.76 0.34
C GLU A 66 -1.95 -12.23 0.39
N ALA A 67 -2.67 -11.55 -0.49
CA ALA A 67 -2.82 -10.10 -0.53
C ALA A 67 -4.25 -9.77 -0.93
N VAL A 68 -4.71 -8.59 -0.54
CA VAL A 68 -6.01 -8.03 -0.96
C VAL A 68 -5.76 -6.71 -1.66
N LEU A 69 -6.72 -6.28 -2.48
CA LEU A 69 -6.65 -5.02 -3.21
C LEU A 69 -7.79 -4.13 -2.74
N THR A 70 -7.48 -2.89 -2.38
CA THR A 70 -8.49 -1.88 -2.03
C THR A 70 -8.38 -0.65 -2.93
N GLY A 71 -9.35 0.25 -2.84
CA GLY A 71 -9.18 1.61 -3.39
C GLY A 71 -8.06 2.38 -2.67
N GLY A 72 -7.47 3.35 -3.37
CA GLY A 72 -6.47 4.28 -2.80
C GLY A 72 -7.05 5.38 -1.90
N HIS A 73 -8.37 5.60 -1.96
CA HIS A 73 -9.08 6.66 -1.24
C HIS A 73 -8.47 8.05 -1.50
N ASN A 74 -7.92 8.70 -0.46
CA ASN A 74 -7.33 10.03 -0.57
C ASN A 74 -5.85 10.01 -1.03
N LEU A 75 -5.25 8.84 -1.23
CA LEU A 75 -3.92 8.73 -1.83
C LEU A 75 -3.94 9.24 -3.28
N PRO A 76 -2.78 9.66 -3.82
CA PRO A 76 -2.68 9.96 -5.24
C PRO A 76 -2.81 8.71 -6.14
N ASN A 77 -2.73 7.51 -5.56
CA ASN A 77 -2.77 6.22 -6.23
C ASN A 77 -4.20 5.69 -6.39
N GLN A 78 -4.40 4.84 -7.39
CA GLN A 78 -5.71 4.21 -7.63
C GLN A 78 -5.98 3.09 -6.62
N TYR A 79 -4.94 2.37 -6.20
CA TYR A 79 -5.05 1.19 -5.35
C TYR A 79 -4.02 1.17 -4.22
N VAL A 80 -4.37 0.43 -3.17
CA VAL A 80 -3.47 -0.01 -2.08
C VAL A 80 -3.51 -1.52 -1.97
#